data_AF-A0A7Y7Z0Y3-F1
#
_entry.id   AF-A0A7Y7Z0Y3-F1
#
_cell.length_a   1.000
_cell.length_b   1.000
_cell.length_c   1.000
_cell.angle_alpha   90.00
_cell.angle_beta   90.00
_cell.angle_gamma   90.00
#
_symmetry.space_group_name_H-M   'P 1'
#
loop_
_entity.id
_entity.type
_entity.pdbx_description
1 polymer ?
#
loop_
_entity_poly.entity_id
_entity_poly.type
_entity_poly.pdbx_seq_one_letter_code
_entity_poly.pdbx_strand_id
1 'polypeptide(L)'
;MREMSRIYSQQSTWKTGKDLQTLARYLRIYSYPDLHEVLLKATGMSIKHHMLMGAAITGHLLGSYWYSPLQSFEAFGISNQMRDSFWNRVSSNVNDLREAVRKEQKYDDDWAYTFNPLMEKPFIRGLTRDPNMAVCPIPSYLLQRITEGLFFDIKNVKGFGNSYGAAFESYVKGITEQLNEGGFFTVIEGGEYKVGKDKKHGVDLILESSNTAILLECKTKKMVWGARYGYGEKSLISEIEKLAMFVVQNYKNLVDVVSGNTSWKYLGRHLYPMVVTLGDLLMMDPVIIARFETEILDKLAIEGLPPEIQSEYPYLVVSIDEYEKLIQVLDIVGFDEFFDKFKASENRGWAVTKFLHEVYSAEILNCSNDYLRQDLLDLKTDQIFYEKDIPIN
;
A
#
# COMPACT_ATOMS: atom_id res chain seq x y z
N MET A 1 -16.16 16.78 -13.28
CA MET A 1 -15.57 16.32 -12.01
C MET A 1 -14.85 14.98 -12.17
N ARG A 2 -15.47 13.92 -12.73
CA ARG A 2 -14.79 12.64 -13.05
C ARG A 2 -13.42 12.77 -13.74
N GLU A 3 -13.32 13.56 -14.81
CA GLU A 3 -12.03 13.77 -15.50
C GLU A 3 -10.98 14.48 -14.64
N MET A 4 -11.39 15.35 -13.70
CA MET A 4 -10.46 15.98 -12.76
C MET A 4 -9.92 14.97 -11.74
N SER A 5 -10.76 14.06 -11.23
CA SER A 5 -10.33 12.96 -10.34
C SER A 5 -9.37 12.00 -11.05
N ARG A 6 -9.58 11.75 -12.35
CA ARG A 6 -8.70 10.92 -13.20
C ARG A 6 -7.36 11.59 -13.49
N ILE A 7 -7.38 12.86 -13.93
CA ILE A 7 -6.15 13.66 -14.14
C ILE A 7 -5.39 13.80 -12.83
N TYR A 8 -6.07 13.99 -11.70
CA TYR A 8 -5.43 13.98 -10.40
C TYR A 8 -4.83 12.61 -10.06
N SER A 9 -5.50 11.50 -10.39
CA SER A 9 -4.94 10.13 -10.22
C SER A 9 -3.71 9.88 -11.10
N GLN A 10 -3.64 10.49 -12.28
CA GLN A 10 -2.43 10.48 -13.11
C GLN A 10 -1.34 11.34 -12.49
N GLN A 11 -1.63 12.59 -12.15
CA GLN A 11 -0.66 13.55 -11.66
C GLN A 11 -0.18 13.27 -10.23
N SER A 12 -1.01 12.67 -9.37
CA SER A 12 -0.66 12.32 -7.99
C SER A 12 0.55 11.39 -7.96
N THR A 13 0.62 10.39 -8.85
CA THR A 13 1.80 9.50 -8.98
C THR A 13 3.10 10.22 -9.35
N TRP A 14 3.02 11.45 -9.87
CA TRP A 14 4.16 12.32 -10.16
C TRP A 14 4.38 13.41 -9.10
N LYS A 15 3.33 13.78 -8.34
CA LYS A 15 3.34 14.82 -7.30
C LYS A 15 3.72 14.29 -5.92
N THR A 16 3.38 13.05 -5.60
CA THR A 16 4.06 12.30 -4.53
C THR A 16 5.44 11.99 -5.07
N GLY A 17 6.34 12.96 -4.95
CA GLY A 17 7.76 12.72 -5.16
C GLY A 17 8.08 11.43 -4.41
N LYS A 18 8.61 10.44 -5.13
CA LYS A 18 8.94 9.10 -4.61
C LYS A 18 10.01 9.29 -3.54
N ASP A 19 9.49 9.60 -2.37
CA ASP A 19 10.19 10.03 -1.20
C ASP A 19 10.94 8.83 -0.63
N LEU A 20 11.93 9.16 0.18
CA LEU A 20 12.66 8.18 0.96
C LEU A 20 11.68 7.28 1.75
N GLN A 21 10.54 7.82 2.19
CA GLN A 21 9.48 7.09 2.87
C GLN A 21 8.91 5.94 2.03
N THR A 22 8.61 6.14 0.74
CA THR A 22 8.13 5.06 -0.14
C THR A 22 9.18 3.96 -0.28
N LEU A 23 10.45 4.32 -0.48
CA LEU A 23 11.56 3.35 -0.55
C LEU A 23 11.66 2.55 0.74
N ALA A 24 11.62 3.24 1.87
CA ALA A 24 11.73 2.65 3.19
C ALA A 24 10.55 1.73 3.53
N ARG A 25 9.33 2.13 3.17
CA ARG A 25 8.11 1.33 3.29
C ARG A 25 8.25 -0.01 2.58
N TYR A 26 8.58 0.03 1.28
CA TYR A 26 8.73 -1.20 0.51
C TYR A 26 9.95 -2.01 0.95
N LEU A 27 11.02 -1.37 1.42
CA LEU A 27 12.12 -2.07 2.05
C LEU A 27 11.65 -2.87 3.27
N ARG A 28 10.90 -2.25 4.19
CA ARG A 28 10.36 -2.91 5.39
C ARG A 28 9.40 -4.04 5.03
N ILE A 29 8.42 -3.78 4.14
CA ILE A 29 7.45 -4.81 3.69
C ILE A 29 8.16 -6.02 3.08
N TYR A 30 9.04 -5.83 2.09
CA TYR A 30 9.76 -6.94 1.44
C TYR A 30 10.87 -7.57 2.30
N SER A 31 11.17 -6.98 3.46
CA SER A 31 12.09 -7.58 4.44
C SER A 31 11.37 -8.55 5.38
N TYR A 32 10.03 -8.57 5.41
CA TYR A 32 9.26 -9.56 6.17
C TYR A 32 9.65 -10.99 5.76
N PRO A 33 9.93 -11.92 6.70
CA PRO A 33 10.69 -13.14 6.40
C PRO A 33 10.05 -14.00 5.31
N ASP A 34 8.75 -14.26 5.41
CA ASP A 34 8.05 -15.11 4.44
C ASP A 34 8.01 -14.48 3.04
N LEU A 35 7.81 -13.17 2.97
CA LEU A 35 7.78 -12.46 1.69
C LEU A 35 9.19 -12.32 1.10
N HIS A 36 10.20 -12.14 1.95
CA HIS A 36 11.60 -12.13 1.57
C HIS A 36 12.01 -13.45 0.93
N GLU A 37 11.60 -14.58 1.50
CA GLU A 37 11.85 -15.90 0.89
C GLU A 37 11.21 -16.02 -0.49
N VAL A 38 9.98 -15.54 -0.64
CA VAL A 38 9.27 -15.53 -1.94
C VAL A 38 10.07 -14.71 -2.96
N LEU A 39 10.56 -13.53 -2.57
CA LEU A 39 11.38 -12.68 -3.43
C LEU A 39 12.71 -13.34 -3.80
N LEU A 40 13.41 -13.94 -2.83
CA LEU A 40 14.67 -14.66 -3.07
C LEU A 40 14.48 -15.82 -4.03
N LYS A 41 13.44 -16.64 -3.84
CA LYS A 41 13.12 -17.77 -4.72
C LYS A 41 12.84 -17.32 -6.16
N ALA A 42 12.17 -16.18 -6.33
CA ALA A 42 11.81 -15.64 -7.64
C ALA A 42 12.98 -14.99 -8.39
N THR A 43 13.84 -14.28 -7.67
CA THR A 43 14.80 -13.35 -8.27
C THR A 43 16.27 -13.73 -8.05
N GLY A 44 16.54 -14.60 -7.07
CA GLY A 44 17.89 -14.89 -6.56
C GLY A 44 18.51 -13.73 -5.77
N MET A 45 17.72 -12.72 -5.39
CA MET A 45 18.21 -11.48 -4.80
C MET A 45 17.32 -11.03 -3.64
N SER A 46 17.94 -10.48 -2.59
CA SER A 46 17.22 -9.86 -1.48
C SER A 46 16.62 -8.52 -1.92
N ILE A 47 15.70 -7.97 -1.12
CA ILE A 47 15.24 -6.59 -1.29
C ILE A 47 16.40 -5.58 -1.20
N LYS A 48 17.36 -5.80 -0.29
CA LYS A 48 18.55 -4.94 -0.16
C LYS A 48 19.34 -4.88 -1.47
N HIS A 49 19.55 -6.01 -2.15
CA HIS A 49 20.24 -6.03 -3.45
C HIS A 49 19.48 -5.22 -4.52
N HIS A 50 18.15 -5.36 -4.60
CA HIS A 50 17.34 -4.59 -5.56
C HIS A 50 17.39 -3.09 -5.28
N MET A 51 17.25 -2.69 -4.02
CA MET A 51 17.28 -1.29 -3.59
C MET A 51 18.66 -0.67 -3.83
N LEU A 52 19.75 -1.36 -3.47
CA LEU A 52 21.12 -0.86 -3.68
C LEU A 52 21.43 -0.65 -5.16
N MET A 53 21.17 -1.65 -6.01
CA MET A 53 21.38 -1.51 -7.45
C MET A 53 20.51 -0.39 -8.03
N GLY A 54 19.20 -0.42 -7.74
CA GLY A 54 18.27 0.53 -8.29
C GLY A 54 18.54 1.97 -7.85
N ALA A 55 18.90 2.20 -6.59
CA ALA A 55 19.26 3.53 -6.08
C ALA A 55 20.58 4.02 -6.68
N ALA A 56 21.61 3.18 -6.77
CA ALA A 56 22.89 3.55 -7.39
C ALA A 56 22.73 3.90 -8.88
N ILE A 57 21.96 3.09 -9.61
CA ILE A 57 21.65 3.35 -11.03
C ILE A 57 20.81 4.62 -11.16
N THR A 58 19.78 4.81 -10.33
CA THR A 58 18.95 6.03 -10.36
C THR A 58 19.79 7.27 -10.07
N GLY A 59 20.73 7.20 -9.13
CA GLY A 59 21.66 8.30 -8.84
C GLY A 59 22.50 8.69 -10.05
N HIS A 60 23.00 7.70 -10.80
CA HIS A 60 23.66 7.96 -12.10
C HIS A 60 22.68 8.60 -13.10
N LEU A 61 21.44 8.11 -13.13
CA LEU A 61 20.44 8.57 -14.09
C LEU A 61 19.95 10.01 -13.87
N LEU A 62 20.30 10.64 -12.75
CA LEU A 62 20.06 12.07 -12.53
C LEU A 62 20.95 12.96 -13.42
N GLY A 63 22.11 12.46 -13.87
CA GLY A 63 23.04 13.17 -14.75
C GLY A 63 23.17 12.58 -16.16
N SER A 64 22.53 11.45 -16.44
CA SER A 64 22.66 10.68 -17.68
C SER A 64 21.38 9.89 -17.94
N TYR A 65 21.01 9.62 -19.19
CA TYR A 65 19.86 8.74 -19.50
C TYR A 65 20.28 7.36 -20.00
N TRP A 66 21.57 7.08 -20.03
CA TRP A 66 22.14 5.78 -20.40
C TRP A 66 22.93 5.18 -19.24
N TYR A 67 23.04 3.86 -19.22
CA TYR A 67 23.80 3.11 -18.21
C TYR A 67 24.38 1.84 -18.82
N SER A 68 25.57 1.42 -18.40
CA SER A 68 26.15 0.17 -18.87
C SER A 68 25.67 -1.01 -18.01
N PRO A 69 24.98 -2.03 -18.58
CA PRO A 69 24.59 -3.21 -17.83
C PRO A 69 25.77 -4.04 -17.30
N LEU A 70 26.99 -3.76 -17.76
CA LEU A 70 28.22 -4.46 -17.36
C LEU A 70 28.89 -3.84 -16.12
N GLN A 71 28.38 -2.71 -15.60
CA GLN A 71 28.93 -2.10 -14.39
C GLN A 71 28.93 -3.12 -13.23
N SER A 72 30.10 -3.31 -12.59
CA SER A 72 30.22 -4.22 -11.44
C SER A 72 29.63 -3.59 -10.18
N PHE A 73 28.97 -4.43 -9.39
CA PHE A 73 28.44 -4.13 -8.05
C PHE A 73 29.04 -5.04 -6.98
N GLU A 74 30.16 -5.71 -7.27
CA GLU A 74 30.81 -6.66 -6.34
C GLU A 74 31.22 -5.99 -5.02
N ALA A 75 31.58 -4.70 -5.06
CA ALA A 75 31.87 -3.90 -3.86
C ALA A 75 30.67 -3.79 -2.89
N PHE A 76 29.45 -4.07 -3.36
CA PHE A 76 28.22 -4.10 -2.57
C PHE A 76 27.71 -5.53 -2.33
N GLY A 77 28.55 -6.55 -2.53
CA GLY A 77 28.19 -7.96 -2.36
C GLY A 77 27.34 -8.54 -3.49
N ILE A 78 27.19 -7.83 -4.62
CA ILE A 78 26.33 -8.25 -5.73
C ILE A 78 27.17 -8.86 -6.84
N SER A 79 27.02 -10.17 -7.04
CA SER A 79 27.75 -10.90 -8.08
C SER A 79 27.29 -10.53 -9.49
N ASN A 80 28.14 -10.80 -10.49
CA ASN A 80 27.77 -10.62 -11.90
C ASN A 80 26.50 -11.42 -12.28
N GLN A 81 26.30 -12.61 -11.70
CA GLN A 81 25.09 -13.39 -11.91
C GLN A 81 23.83 -12.68 -11.38
N MET A 82 23.90 -12.10 -10.17
CA MET A 82 22.79 -11.32 -9.62
C MET A 82 22.52 -10.08 -10.47
N ARG A 83 23.58 -9.35 -10.86
CA ARG A 83 23.50 -8.19 -11.75
C ARG A 83 22.80 -8.55 -13.07
N ASP A 84 23.21 -9.63 -13.72
CA ASP A 84 22.65 -10.04 -15.01
C ASP A 84 21.19 -10.49 -14.87
N SER A 85 20.86 -11.18 -13.77
CA SER A 85 19.49 -11.56 -13.39
C SER A 85 18.60 -10.32 -13.21
N PHE A 86 19.07 -9.29 -12.51
CA PHE A 86 18.39 -8.01 -12.37
C PHE A 86 18.12 -7.37 -13.73
N TRP A 87 19.15 -7.26 -14.59
CA TRP A 87 19.00 -6.64 -15.90
C TRP A 87 18.03 -7.37 -16.83
N ASN A 88 17.98 -8.70 -16.78
CA ASN A 88 17.01 -9.48 -17.57
C ASN A 88 15.56 -9.15 -17.18
N ARG A 89 15.32 -8.79 -15.92
CA ARG A 89 14.00 -8.39 -15.41
C ARG A 89 13.63 -6.95 -15.74
N VAL A 90 14.60 -6.02 -15.71
CA VAL A 90 14.32 -4.57 -15.85
C VAL A 90 14.59 -4.01 -17.23
N SER A 91 15.08 -4.81 -18.18
CA SER A 91 15.38 -4.34 -19.54
C SER A 91 14.68 -5.15 -20.64
N SER A 92 14.40 -4.44 -21.73
CA SER A 92 13.83 -4.99 -22.97
C SER A 92 14.68 -4.55 -24.15
N ASN A 93 14.70 -5.32 -25.23
CA ASN A 93 15.23 -4.81 -26.50
C ASN A 93 14.17 -3.92 -27.20
N VAL A 94 14.59 -3.07 -28.13
CA VAL A 94 13.69 -2.13 -28.81
C VAL A 94 12.54 -2.81 -29.57
N ASN A 95 12.74 -4.01 -30.11
CA ASN A 95 11.70 -4.73 -30.86
C ASN A 95 10.67 -5.36 -29.92
N ASP A 96 11.12 -6.00 -28.84
CA ASP A 96 10.25 -6.56 -27.80
C ASP A 96 9.40 -5.45 -27.16
N LEU A 97 10.00 -4.28 -26.91
CA LEU A 97 9.27 -3.12 -26.40
C LEU A 97 8.20 -2.66 -27.39
N ARG A 98 8.49 -2.58 -28.69
CA ARG A 98 7.50 -2.23 -29.72
C ARG A 98 6.34 -3.22 -29.74
N GLU A 99 6.61 -4.50 -29.61
CA GLU A 99 5.57 -5.53 -29.54
C GLU A 99 4.73 -5.40 -28.26
N ALA A 100 5.36 -5.18 -27.11
CA ALA A 100 4.66 -4.94 -25.86
C ALA A 100 3.75 -3.71 -25.94
N VAL A 101 4.24 -2.59 -26.49
CA VAL A 101 3.45 -1.37 -26.69
C VAL A 101 2.27 -1.65 -27.63
N ARG A 102 2.46 -2.38 -28.73
CA ARG A 102 1.37 -2.75 -29.65
C ARG A 102 0.30 -3.61 -28.99
N LYS A 103 0.67 -4.51 -28.07
CA LYS A 103 -0.27 -5.37 -27.34
C LYS A 103 -1.13 -4.59 -26.35
N GLU A 104 -0.55 -3.59 -25.70
CA GLU A 104 -1.24 -2.76 -24.72
C GLU A 104 -2.05 -1.63 -25.39
N GLN A 105 -1.70 -1.23 -26.61
CA GLN A 105 -2.29 -0.10 -27.31
C GLN A 105 -3.81 -0.21 -27.44
N LYS A 106 -4.51 0.79 -26.90
CA LYS A 106 -5.95 0.98 -27.07
C LYS A 106 -6.23 2.20 -27.95
N TYR A 107 -7.31 2.15 -28.72
CA TYR A 107 -7.77 3.22 -29.62
C TYR A 107 -9.19 3.71 -29.29
N ASP A 108 -9.69 3.37 -28.10
CA ASP A 108 -10.96 3.80 -27.55
C ASP A 108 -10.74 4.91 -26.50
N ASP A 109 -11.77 5.22 -25.72
CA ASP A 109 -11.69 6.21 -24.64
C ASP A 109 -10.69 5.82 -23.53
N ASP A 110 -10.20 4.57 -23.52
CA ASP A 110 -9.15 4.11 -22.60
C ASP A 110 -7.72 4.43 -23.11
N TRP A 111 -7.53 5.04 -24.29
CA TRP A 111 -6.19 5.19 -24.89
C TRP A 111 -5.18 5.90 -23.96
N ALA A 112 -5.62 6.97 -23.28
CA ALA A 112 -4.80 7.78 -22.35
C ALA A 112 -4.39 7.02 -21.08
N TYR A 113 -4.89 5.80 -20.95
CA TYR A 113 -4.86 4.97 -19.75
C TYR A 113 -4.24 3.59 -20.01
N THR A 114 -3.67 3.45 -21.20
CA THR A 114 -2.88 2.29 -21.62
C THR A 114 -1.70 2.09 -20.67
N PHE A 115 -1.47 0.83 -20.25
CA PHE A 115 -0.30 0.48 -19.46
C PHE A 115 0.97 0.79 -20.25
N ASN A 116 1.93 1.47 -19.62
CA ASN A 116 3.23 1.72 -20.24
C ASN A 116 4.18 0.55 -19.93
N PRO A 117 4.60 -0.25 -20.92
CA PRO A 117 5.48 -1.40 -20.68
C PRO A 117 6.83 -1.04 -20.02
N LEU A 118 7.25 0.23 -20.11
CA LEU A 118 8.45 0.72 -19.42
C LEU A 118 8.33 0.71 -17.89
N MET A 119 7.12 0.60 -17.33
CA MET A 119 6.94 0.42 -15.89
C MET A 119 7.41 -0.95 -15.40
N GLU A 120 7.29 -1.98 -16.25
CA GLU A 120 7.80 -3.32 -15.99
C GLU A 120 9.28 -3.44 -16.38
N LYS A 121 9.64 -2.88 -17.55
CA LYS A 121 10.99 -2.93 -18.11
C LYS A 121 11.51 -1.51 -18.42
N PRO A 122 11.99 -0.76 -17.42
CA PRO A 122 12.38 0.66 -17.58
C PRO A 122 13.58 0.91 -18.48
N PHE A 123 14.35 -0.13 -18.81
CA PHE A 123 15.52 -0.01 -19.67
C PHE A 123 15.31 -0.56 -21.08
N ILE A 124 15.87 0.12 -22.06
CA ILE A 124 15.82 -0.24 -23.47
C ILE A 124 17.24 -0.52 -23.96
N ARG A 125 17.48 -1.73 -24.46
CA ARG A 125 18.72 -2.14 -25.12
C ARG A 125 18.61 -1.97 -26.63
N GLY A 126 19.74 -1.66 -27.28
CA GLY A 126 19.83 -1.57 -28.74
C GLY A 126 19.32 -0.26 -29.36
N LEU A 127 19.14 0.80 -28.56
CA LEU A 127 18.89 2.17 -29.06
C LEU A 127 20.18 2.92 -29.39
N THR A 128 21.28 2.55 -28.73
CA THR A 128 22.60 3.19 -28.87
C THR A 128 23.47 2.43 -29.87
N ARG A 129 24.46 3.12 -30.45
CA ARG A 129 25.50 2.48 -31.27
C ARG A 129 26.39 1.55 -30.45
N ASP A 130 26.58 1.86 -29.17
CA ASP A 130 27.28 0.98 -28.23
C ASP A 130 26.30 -0.13 -27.76
N PRO A 131 26.57 -1.41 -28.07
CA PRO A 131 25.73 -2.53 -27.66
C PRO A 131 25.76 -2.79 -26.14
N ASN A 132 26.72 -2.21 -25.42
CA ASN A 132 26.88 -2.37 -23.97
C ASN A 132 26.18 -1.27 -23.16
N MET A 133 25.33 -0.47 -23.81
CA MET A 133 24.58 0.60 -23.16
C MET A 133 23.08 0.32 -23.23
N ALA A 134 22.39 0.63 -22.13
CA ALA A 134 20.94 0.63 -22.04
C ALA A 134 20.45 2.05 -21.74
N VAL A 135 19.31 2.42 -22.31
CA VAL A 135 18.68 3.73 -22.10
C VAL A 135 17.53 3.60 -21.12
N CYS A 136 17.44 4.48 -20.14
CA CYS A 136 16.28 4.62 -19.26
C CYS A 136 15.60 5.97 -19.53
N PRO A 137 14.52 6.00 -20.34
CA PRO A 137 13.87 7.26 -20.70
C PRO A 137 13.19 7.95 -19.52
N ILE A 138 12.75 7.17 -18.52
CA ILE A 138 11.99 7.66 -17.36
C ILE A 138 12.63 7.07 -16.11
N PRO A 139 13.66 7.72 -15.52
CA PRO A 139 14.37 7.20 -14.35
C PRO A 139 13.46 6.88 -13.15
N SER A 140 12.36 7.61 -12.98
CA SER A 140 11.41 7.36 -11.90
C SER A 140 10.70 6.00 -12.02
N TYR A 141 10.63 5.39 -13.21
CA TYR A 141 10.12 4.03 -13.38
C TYR A 141 11.09 2.98 -12.81
N LEU A 142 12.39 3.25 -12.76
CA LEU A 142 13.33 2.37 -12.06
C LEU A 142 13.03 2.33 -10.56
N LEU A 143 12.78 3.48 -9.94
CA LEU A 143 12.40 3.55 -8.51
C LEU A 143 11.09 2.79 -8.23
N GLN A 144 10.09 2.92 -9.11
CA GLN A 144 8.87 2.10 -9.02
C GLN A 144 9.20 0.61 -9.17
N ARG A 145 10.05 0.27 -10.13
CA ARG A 145 10.36 -1.12 -10.47
C ARG A 145 11.05 -1.88 -9.34
N ILE A 146 11.89 -1.20 -8.54
CA ILE A 146 12.59 -1.78 -7.39
C ILE A 146 11.80 -1.71 -6.07
N THR A 147 10.66 -1.02 -6.06
CA THR A 147 9.74 -0.93 -4.92
C THR A 147 8.49 -1.77 -5.20
N GLU A 148 7.37 -1.11 -5.50
CA GLU A 148 6.11 -1.76 -5.80
C GLU A 148 6.18 -2.71 -7.00
N GLY A 149 7.02 -2.40 -7.98
CA GLY A 149 7.17 -3.17 -9.21
C GLY A 149 7.81 -4.54 -9.03
N LEU A 150 8.40 -4.84 -7.85
CA LEU A 150 8.81 -6.21 -7.52
C LEU A 150 7.62 -7.18 -7.53
N PHE A 151 6.41 -6.68 -7.35
CA PHE A 151 5.17 -7.43 -7.54
C PHE A 151 5.12 -8.17 -8.89
N PHE A 152 5.66 -7.59 -9.97
CA PHE A 152 5.67 -8.22 -11.29
C PHE A 152 6.45 -9.54 -11.30
N ASP A 153 7.49 -9.65 -10.46
CA ASP A 153 8.37 -10.82 -10.39
C ASP A 153 7.79 -11.93 -9.52
N ILE A 154 7.01 -11.57 -8.49
CA ILE A 154 6.63 -12.51 -7.42
C ILE A 154 5.15 -12.89 -7.42
N LYS A 155 4.27 -12.17 -8.13
CA LYS A 155 2.81 -12.37 -8.07
C LYS A 155 2.35 -13.79 -8.39
N ASN A 156 3.13 -14.52 -9.18
CA ASN A 156 2.82 -15.89 -9.62
C ASN A 156 3.54 -16.97 -8.80
N VAL A 157 4.31 -16.59 -7.77
CA VAL A 157 5.04 -17.52 -6.92
C VAL A 157 4.09 -18.11 -5.88
N LYS A 158 4.16 -19.43 -5.68
CA LYS A 158 3.32 -20.11 -4.69
C LYS A 158 3.54 -19.52 -3.29
N GLY A 159 2.45 -19.19 -2.60
CA GLY A 159 2.48 -18.61 -1.25
C GLY A 159 2.54 -17.09 -1.21
N PHE A 160 2.79 -16.42 -2.34
CA PHE A 160 2.91 -14.96 -2.42
C PHE A 160 1.75 -14.21 -1.76
N GLY A 161 0.50 -14.56 -2.09
CA GLY A 161 -0.68 -13.82 -1.62
C GLY A 161 -0.77 -13.73 -0.09
N ASN A 162 -0.55 -14.86 0.60
CA ASN A 162 -0.59 -14.92 2.06
C ASN A 162 0.59 -14.18 2.69
N SER A 163 1.81 -14.41 2.19
CA SER A 163 3.02 -13.76 2.71
C SER A 163 2.98 -12.23 2.48
N TYR A 164 2.38 -11.78 1.38
CA TYR A 164 2.24 -10.36 1.08
C TYR A 164 1.21 -9.67 1.99
N GLY A 165 0.09 -10.34 2.28
CA GLY A 165 -0.90 -9.90 3.26
C GLY A 165 -0.28 -9.72 4.65
N ALA A 166 0.33 -10.80 5.17
CA ALA A 166 0.99 -10.81 6.47
C ALA A 166 2.11 -9.76 6.59
N ALA A 167 2.92 -9.57 5.53
CA ALA A 167 3.95 -8.53 5.50
C ALA A 167 3.36 -7.12 5.60
N PHE A 168 2.21 -6.88 4.98
CA PHE A 168 1.54 -5.58 5.06
C PHE A 168 0.86 -5.35 6.42
N GLU A 169 0.21 -6.38 6.99
CA GLU A 169 -0.33 -6.34 8.36
C GLU A 169 0.79 -6.05 9.38
N SER A 170 1.92 -6.74 9.27
CA SER A 170 3.10 -6.53 10.11
C SER A 170 3.67 -5.12 9.94
N TYR A 171 3.71 -4.60 8.70
CA TYR A 171 4.11 -3.22 8.44
C TYR A 171 3.19 -2.22 9.16
N VAL A 172 1.87 -2.35 8.96
CA VAL A 172 0.86 -1.46 9.57
C VAL A 172 0.98 -1.50 11.09
N LYS A 173 1.08 -2.69 11.70
CA LYS A 173 1.29 -2.83 13.14
C LYS A 173 2.55 -2.07 13.60
N GLY A 174 3.68 -2.34 12.97
CA GLY A 174 4.97 -1.77 13.36
C GLY A 174 5.02 -0.25 13.23
N ILE A 175 4.43 0.33 12.17
CA ILE A 175 4.35 1.80 12.07
C ILE A 175 3.40 2.38 13.11
N THR A 176 2.32 1.69 13.46
CA THR A 176 1.36 2.20 14.44
C THR A 176 1.93 2.21 15.83
N GLU A 177 2.67 1.16 16.22
CA GLU A 177 3.43 1.14 17.46
C GLU A 177 4.53 2.21 17.48
N GLN A 178 5.23 2.38 16.36
CA GLN A 178 6.32 3.36 16.23
C GLN A 178 5.83 4.81 16.30
N LEU A 179 4.66 5.11 15.72
CA LEU A 179 4.09 6.45 15.62
C LEU A 179 3.18 6.84 16.80
N ASN A 180 2.85 5.89 17.68
CA ASN A 180 2.11 6.11 18.92
C ASN A 180 3.08 6.47 20.07
N GLU A 181 3.88 7.52 19.87
CA GLU A 181 4.93 7.94 20.81
C GLU A 181 4.34 8.55 22.09
N GLY A 182 3.21 9.25 21.97
CA GLY A 182 2.44 9.81 23.09
C GLY A 182 1.72 8.75 23.92
N GLY A 183 1.51 7.56 23.36
CA GLY A 183 0.91 6.42 24.06
C GLY A 183 -0.58 6.63 24.34
N PHE A 184 -1.28 7.39 23.50
CA PHE A 184 -2.70 7.71 23.69
C PHE A 184 -3.63 6.49 23.56
N PHE A 185 -3.17 5.45 22.87
CA PHE A 185 -3.91 4.23 22.68
C PHE A 185 -2.98 3.01 22.77
N THR A 186 -3.57 1.84 22.95
CA THR A 186 -2.88 0.55 22.92
C THR A 186 -3.09 -0.12 21.57
N VAL A 187 -2.04 -0.73 21.03
CA VAL A 187 -2.12 -1.56 19.82
C VAL A 187 -2.27 -3.02 20.25
N ILE A 188 -3.34 -3.66 19.84
CA ILE A 188 -3.67 -5.04 20.18
C ILE A 188 -3.81 -5.84 18.89
N GLU A 189 -3.13 -6.97 18.79
CA GLU A 189 -3.33 -7.89 17.67
C GLU A 189 -4.71 -8.53 17.76
N GLY A 190 -5.40 -8.61 16.62
CA GLY A 190 -6.59 -9.43 16.52
C GLY A 190 -6.24 -10.91 16.68
N GLY A 191 -7.28 -11.73 16.90
CA GLY A 191 -7.08 -13.15 17.15
C GLY A 191 -8.21 -13.97 16.58
N GLU A 192 -7.86 -15.19 16.16
CA GLU A 192 -8.84 -16.16 15.68
C GLU A 192 -9.82 -16.54 16.78
N TYR A 193 -11.09 -16.70 16.43
CA TYR A 193 -12.15 -17.16 17.33
C TYR A 193 -13.10 -18.11 16.63
N LYS A 194 -14.04 -18.67 17.39
CA LYS A 194 -15.05 -19.60 16.87
C LYS A 194 -16.44 -19.08 17.16
N VAL A 195 -17.29 -19.13 16.15
CA VAL A 195 -18.74 -18.90 16.28
C VAL A 195 -19.42 -20.19 15.87
N GLY A 196 -19.92 -20.94 16.86
CA GLY A 196 -20.38 -22.31 16.63
C GLY A 196 -19.26 -23.22 16.11
N LYS A 197 -19.40 -23.71 14.87
CA LYS A 197 -18.39 -24.56 14.20
C LYS A 197 -17.42 -23.77 13.31
N ASP A 198 -17.74 -22.52 13.02
CA ASP A 198 -16.99 -21.71 12.06
C ASP A 198 -15.78 -21.08 12.74
N LYS A 199 -14.61 -21.30 12.15
CA LYS A 199 -13.37 -20.61 12.53
C LYS A 199 -13.34 -19.26 11.81
N LYS A 200 -13.18 -18.19 12.57
CA LYS A 200 -13.05 -16.82 12.06
C LYS A 200 -11.68 -16.27 12.45
N HIS A 201 -11.10 -15.45 11.57
CA HIS A 201 -9.79 -14.84 11.81
C HIS A 201 -9.89 -13.55 12.63
N GLY A 202 -11.01 -12.82 12.51
CA GLY A 202 -11.21 -11.54 13.18
C GLY A 202 -10.68 -10.37 12.38
N VAL A 203 -10.45 -9.26 13.09
CA VAL A 203 -9.76 -8.08 12.57
C VAL A 203 -8.25 -8.29 12.66
N ASP A 204 -7.47 -7.51 11.92
CA ASP A 204 -6.01 -7.63 11.95
C ASP A 204 -5.44 -6.93 13.20
N LEU A 205 -5.92 -5.72 13.52
CA LEU A 205 -5.51 -4.96 14.69
C LEU A 205 -6.71 -4.30 15.39
N ILE A 206 -6.56 -4.04 16.69
CA ILE A 206 -7.45 -3.23 17.50
C ILE A 206 -6.62 -2.10 18.10
N LEU A 207 -7.00 -0.85 17.83
CA LEU A 207 -6.41 0.32 18.50
C LEU A 207 -7.37 0.75 19.59
N GLU A 208 -6.95 0.73 20.85
CA GLU A 208 -7.84 0.90 22.00
C GLU A 208 -7.44 2.11 22.86
N SER A 209 -8.40 3.01 23.13
CA SER A 209 -8.33 4.02 24.18
C SER A 209 -9.33 3.70 25.32
N SER A 210 -9.47 4.61 26.29
CA SER A 210 -10.41 4.41 27.40
C SER A 210 -11.87 4.27 26.94
N ASN A 211 -12.30 5.10 25.97
CA ASN A 211 -13.70 5.20 25.54
C ASN A 211 -13.95 4.72 24.11
N THR A 212 -12.91 4.54 23.31
CA THR A 212 -13.04 4.27 21.88
C THR A 212 -12.09 3.16 21.46
N ALA A 213 -12.50 2.35 20.47
CA ALA A 213 -11.62 1.42 19.79
C ALA A 213 -11.81 1.46 18.28
N ILE A 214 -10.71 1.31 17.55
CA ILE A 214 -10.68 1.18 16.09
C ILE A 214 -10.45 -0.29 15.76
N LEU A 215 -11.34 -0.86 14.96
CA LEU A 215 -11.26 -2.22 14.46
C LEU A 215 -10.64 -2.19 13.07
N LEU A 216 -9.37 -2.58 12.94
CA LEU A 216 -8.57 -2.33 11.76
C LEU A 216 -8.40 -3.58 10.90
N GLU A 217 -8.66 -3.42 9.60
CA GLU A 217 -8.47 -4.43 8.57
C GLU A 217 -7.46 -3.94 7.51
N CYS A 218 -6.38 -4.68 7.31
CA CYS A 218 -5.32 -4.43 6.33
C CYS A 218 -5.63 -5.12 5.01
N LYS A 219 -5.45 -4.40 3.89
CA LYS A 219 -5.60 -4.95 2.55
C LYS A 219 -4.49 -4.49 1.62
N THR A 220 -3.76 -5.45 1.06
CA THR A 220 -2.73 -5.21 0.03
C THR A 220 -3.29 -4.78 -1.32
N LYS A 221 -4.60 -4.53 -1.40
CA LYS A 221 -5.29 -4.15 -2.62
C LYS A 221 -4.73 -2.84 -3.17
N LYS A 222 -4.44 -2.86 -4.46
CA LYS A 222 -4.26 -1.66 -5.29
C LYS A 222 -5.38 -1.60 -6.31
N MET A 223 -5.84 -0.41 -6.66
CA MET A 223 -6.65 -0.25 -7.87
C MET A 223 -5.89 -0.79 -9.08
N VAL A 224 -6.52 -1.68 -9.86
CA VAL A 224 -5.94 -2.23 -11.09
C VAL A 224 -5.67 -1.08 -12.06
N TRP A 225 -4.57 -1.12 -12.83
CA TRP A 225 -4.21 -0.06 -13.79
C TRP A 225 -5.37 0.38 -14.70
N GLY A 226 -6.13 -0.58 -15.25
CA GLY A 226 -7.31 -0.29 -16.05
C GLY A 226 -8.44 0.44 -15.30
N ALA A 227 -8.53 0.32 -13.97
CA ALA A 227 -9.49 1.05 -13.13
C ALA A 227 -8.97 2.40 -12.63
N ARG A 228 -7.64 2.55 -12.43
CA ARG A 228 -7.01 3.83 -12.07
C ARG A 228 -7.10 4.87 -13.19
N TYR A 229 -7.14 4.37 -14.41
CA TYR A 229 -6.89 5.16 -15.60
C TYR A 229 -8.07 5.00 -16.57
N GLY A 230 -8.52 3.80 -16.93
CA GLY A 230 -9.52 3.58 -17.99
C GLY A 230 -10.87 4.31 -17.85
N TYR A 231 -11.48 4.54 -19.01
CA TYR A 231 -12.88 4.92 -19.20
C TYR A 231 -13.87 3.79 -18.84
N GLY A 232 -13.42 2.54 -18.81
CA GLY A 232 -14.22 1.35 -18.49
C GLY A 232 -14.94 1.42 -17.14
N GLU A 233 -16.24 1.76 -17.16
CA GLU A 233 -17.14 1.80 -16.00
C GLU A 233 -17.12 0.47 -15.22
N LYS A 234 -16.98 -0.66 -15.92
CA LYS A 234 -16.92 -2.01 -15.33
C LYS A 234 -15.70 -2.24 -14.43
N SER A 235 -14.50 -1.79 -14.83
CA SER A 235 -13.30 -2.01 -14.03
C SER A 235 -13.34 -1.18 -12.75
N LEU A 236 -13.81 0.07 -12.83
CA LEU A 236 -14.00 0.90 -11.66
C LEU A 236 -15.07 0.32 -10.71
N ILE A 237 -16.23 -0.11 -11.24
CA ILE A 237 -17.28 -0.76 -10.45
C ILE A 237 -16.73 -1.98 -9.72
N SER A 238 -15.99 -2.86 -10.39
CA SER A 238 -15.43 -4.07 -9.76
C SER A 238 -14.45 -3.76 -8.62
N GLU A 239 -13.85 -2.58 -8.62
CA GLU A 239 -12.96 -2.13 -7.55
C GLU A 239 -13.75 -1.54 -6.38
N ILE A 240 -14.79 -0.75 -6.66
CA ILE A 240 -15.77 -0.29 -5.67
C ILE A 240 -16.41 -1.47 -4.94
N GLU A 241 -16.85 -2.49 -5.68
CA GLU A 241 -17.43 -3.72 -5.14
C GLU A 241 -16.48 -4.42 -4.17
N LYS A 242 -15.19 -4.56 -4.53
CA LYS A 242 -14.20 -5.17 -3.65
C LYS A 242 -13.93 -4.35 -2.39
N LEU A 243 -13.88 -3.02 -2.49
CA LEU A 243 -13.72 -2.17 -1.31
C LEU A 243 -14.92 -2.30 -0.37
N ALA A 244 -16.13 -2.36 -0.93
CA ALA A 244 -17.34 -2.51 -0.14
C ALA A 244 -17.35 -3.85 0.60
N MET A 245 -16.83 -4.92 -0.04
CA MET A 245 -16.63 -6.21 0.63
C MET A 245 -15.71 -6.10 1.85
N PHE A 246 -14.64 -5.32 1.79
CA PHE A 246 -13.73 -5.16 2.95
C PHE A 246 -14.40 -4.44 4.10
N VAL A 247 -15.18 -3.39 3.82
CA VAL A 247 -15.95 -2.68 4.85
C VAL A 247 -16.99 -3.61 5.48
N VAL A 248 -17.75 -4.34 4.67
CA VAL A 248 -18.74 -5.30 5.18
C VAL A 248 -18.10 -6.45 5.97
N GLN A 249 -16.94 -6.93 5.54
CA GLN A 249 -16.18 -7.92 6.30
C GLN A 249 -15.79 -7.39 7.70
N ASN A 250 -15.37 -6.13 7.78
CA ASN A 250 -15.04 -5.52 9.06
C ASN A 250 -16.30 -5.30 9.93
N TYR A 251 -17.44 -4.93 9.35
CA TYR A 251 -18.71 -4.89 10.08
C TYR A 251 -19.12 -6.26 10.64
N LYS A 252 -18.89 -7.35 9.92
CA LYS A 252 -19.15 -8.70 10.45
C LYS A 252 -18.30 -8.96 11.69
N ASN A 253 -17.02 -8.59 11.66
CA ASN A 253 -16.14 -8.68 12.81
C ASN A 253 -16.63 -7.78 13.98
N LEU A 254 -17.09 -6.57 13.68
CA LEU A 254 -17.67 -5.65 14.68
C LEU A 254 -18.89 -6.27 15.37
N VAL A 255 -19.80 -6.88 14.61
CA VAL A 255 -20.98 -7.55 15.17
C VAL A 255 -20.58 -8.71 16.09
N ASP A 256 -19.56 -9.48 15.70
CA ASP A 256 -19.02 -10.56 16.55
C ASP A 256 -18.39 -10.02 17.84
N VAL A 257 -17.70 -8.87 17.78
CA VAL A 257 -17.14 -8.16 18.93
C VAL A 257 -18.25 -7.70 19.88
N VAL A 258 -19.29 -7.03 19.37
CA VAL A 258 -20.43 -6.54 20.15
C VAL A 258 -21.22 -7.70 20.77
N SER A 259 -21.34 -8.81 20.05
CA SER A 259 -21.98 -10.03 20.52
C SER A 259 -21.14 -10.81 21.56
N GLY A 260 -19.90 -10.38 21.81
CA GLY A 260 -19.00 -11.01 22.77
C GLY A 260 -18.39 -12.33 22.29
N ASN A 261 -18.42 -12.62 20.99
CA ASN A 261 -17.88 -13.84 20.38
C ASN A 261 -16.34 -13.87 20.32
N THR A 262 -15.71 -12.70 20.41
CA THR A 262 -14.25 -12.53 20.36
C THR A 262 -13.62 -12.63 21.75
N SER A 263 -12.30 -12.89 21.78
CA SER A 263 -11.50 -12.88 23.01
C SER A 263 -11.38 -11.48 23.60
N TRP A 264 -11.14 -10.46 22.76
CA TRP A 264 -11.15 -9.06 23.16
C TRP A 264 -12.57 -8.59 23.49
N LYS A 265 -12.71 -7.83 24.58
CA LYS A 265 -14.01 -7.30 25.05
C LYS A 265 -14.04 -5.79 24.84
N TYR A 266 -15.08 -5.31 24.16
CA TYR A 266 -15.19 -3.89 23.85
C TYR A 266 -15.59 -3.00 25.04
N LEU A 267 -16.19 -3.58 26.08
CA LEU A 267 -16.52 -2.91 27.35
C LEU A 267 -17.34 -1.61 27.20
N GLY A 268 -18.23 -1.55 26.21
CA GLY A 268 -19.06 -0.36 25.98
C GLY A 268 -18.38 0.78 25.24
N ARG A 269 -17.14 0.60 24.77
CA ARG A 269 -16.42 1.60 23.96
C ARG A 269 -17.13 1.89 22.64
N HIS A 270 -16.98 3.11 22.13
CA HIS A 270 -17.34 3.45 20.76
C HIS A 270 -16.44 2.69 19.78
N LEU A 271 -17.03 2.07 18.75
CA LEU A 271 -16.30 1.26 17.78
C LEU A 271 -16.27 1.94 16.41
N TYR A 272 -15.10 1.98 15.79
CA TYR A 272 -14.91 2.49 14.44
C TYR A 272 -14.23 1.44 13.56
N PRO A 273 -14.93 0.83 12.59
CA PRO A 273 -14.30 -0.05 11.63
C PRO A 273 -13.44 0.76 10.65
N MET A 274 -12.18 0.39 10.50
CA MET A 274 -11.22 1.02 9.58
C MET A 274 -10.63 -0.01 8.63
N VAL A 275 -10.58 0.31 7.34
CA VAL A 275 -9.86 -0.45 6.33
C VAL A 275 -8.66 0.34 5.86
N VAL A 276 -7.46 -0.22 6.02
CA VAL A 276 -6.20 0.36 5.55
C VAL A 276 -5.75 -0.38 4.30
N THR A 277 -5.44 0.37 3.24
CA THR A 277 -5.05 -0.20 1.94
C THR A 277 -3.65 0.20 1.51
N LEU A 278 -2.88 -0.72 0.93
CA LEU A 278 -1.49 -0.45 0.54
C LEU A 278 -1.36 0.54 -0.62
N GLY A 279 -2.36 0.66 -1.49
CA GLY A 279 -2.35 1.61 -2.60
C GLY A 279 -3.42 2.66 -2.45
N ASP A 280 -3.14 3.86 -2.98
CA ASP A 280 -4.13 4.94 -3.00
C ASP A 280 -5.45 4.52 -3.63
N LEU A 281 -6.52 4.91 -2.94
CA LEU A 281 -7.91 4.75 -3.33
C LEU A 281 -8.50 6.14 -3.53
N LEU A 282 -8.29 6.74 -4.69
CA LEU A 282 -8.77 8.09 -4.97
C LEU A 282 -10.28 8.06 -5.28
N MET A 283 -11.11 8.07 -4.24
CA MET A 283 -12.54 8.33 -4.34
C MET A 283 -12.83 9.79 -3.95
N MET A 284 -12.63 10.71 -4.91
CA MET A 284 -12.94 12.14 -4.73
C MET A 284 -14.13 12.61 -5.57
N ASP A 285 -14.74 11.71 -6.36
CA ASP A 285 -15.91 12.04 -7.16
C ASP A 285 -17.20 11.69 -6.39
N PRO A 286 -18.11 12.66 -6.15
CA PRO A 286 -19.35 12.42 -5.40
C PRO A 286 -20.21 11.28 -5.96
N VAL A 287 -20.15 11.01 -7.27
CA VAL A 287 -20.91 9.91 -7.88
C VAL A 287 -20.27 8.56 -7.57
N ILE A 288 -18.94 8.49 -7.54
CA ILE A 288 -18.21 7.28 -7.13
C ILE A 288 -18.48 6.99 -5.66
N ILE A 289 -18.44 8.02 -4.82
CA ILE A 289 -18.77 7.96 -3.41
C ILE A 289 -20.19 7.42 -3.18
N ALA A 290 -21.19 8.02 -3.84
CA ALA A 290 -22.58 7.58 -3.69
C ALA A 290 -22.78 6.14 -4.17
N ARG A 291 -22.04 5.72 -5.20
CA ARG A 291 -22.04 4.34 -5.68
C ARG A 291 -21.43 3.39 -4.66
N PHE A 292 -20.32 3.77 -4.03
CA PHE A 292 -19.68 2.99 -2.99
C PHE A 292 -20.60 2.77 -1.78
N GLU A 293 -21.27 3.83 -1.32
CA GLU A 293 -22.27 3.75 -0.24
C GLU A 293 -23.41 2.79 -0.57
N THR A 294 -23.96 2.91 -1.78
CA THR A 294 -25.01 1.99 -2.27
C THR A 294 -24.52 0.55 -2.25
N GLU A 295 -23.29 0.32 -2.71
CA GLU A 295 -22.72 -1.03 -2.78
C GLU A 295 -22.47 -1.64 -1.40
N ILE A 296 -22.12 -0.83 -0.39
CA ILE A 296 -22.04 -1.32 1.00
C ILE A 296 -23.43 -1.71 1.49
N LEU A 297 -24.45 -0.88 1.28
CA LEU A 297 -25.83 -1.17 1.73
C LEU A 297 -26.37 -2.46 1.08
N ASP A 298 -26.15 -2.64 -0.22
CA ASP A 298 -26.55 -3.84 -0.94
C ASP A 298 -25.87 -5.09 -0.36
N LYS A 299 -24.57 -5.01 -0.05
CA LYS A 299 -23.82 -6.11 0.56
C LYS A 299 -24.21 -6.38 2.01
N LEU A 300 -24.53 -5.35 2.80
CA LEU A 300 -25.06 -5.54 4.15
C LEU A 300 -26.38 -6.30 4.11
N ALA A 301 -27.28 -5.96 3.18
CA ALA A 301 -28.55 -6.65 3.01
C ALA A 301 -28.35 -8.12 2.61
N ILE A 302 -27.39 -8.42 1.72
CA ILE A 302 -27.03 -9.80 1.33
C ILE A 302 -26.52 -10.60 2.54
N GLU A 303 -25.69 -9.99 3.39
CA GLU A 303 -25.13 -10.63 4.59
C GLU A 303 -26.11 -10.62 5.79
N GLY A 304 -27.31 -10.08 5.63
CA GLY A 304 -28.33 -10.00 6.68
C GLY A 304 -27.99 -9.03 7.82
N LEU A 305 -27.12 -8.04 7.56
CA LEU A 305 -26.75 -7.01 8.52
C LEU A 305 -27.67 -5.79 8.43
N PRO A 306 -28.03 -5.15 9.57
CA PRO A 306 -28.89 -3.98 9.57
C PRO A 306 -28.19 -2.79 8.90
N PRO A 307 -28.86 -2.05 7.98
CA PRO A 307 -28.26 -0.89 7.31
C PRO A 307 -27.89 0.24 8.28
N GLU A 308 -28.57 0.32 9.43
CA GLU A 308 -28.33 1.31 10.48
C GLU A 308 -26.93 1.20 11.09
N ILE A 309 -26.25 0.04 10.93
CA ILE A 309 -24.90 -0.20 11.43
C ILE A 309 -23.90 0.85 10.93
N GLN A 310 -24.10 1.40 9.73
CA GLN A 310 -23.22 2.43 9.19
C GLN A 310 -23.36 3.77 9.93
N SER A 311 -24.58 4.09 10.36
CA SER A 311 -24.84 5.31 11.13
C SER A 311 -24.43 5.18 12.59
N GLU A 312 -24.56 3.97 13.16
CA GLU A 312 -24.18 3.67 14.54
C GLU A 312 -22.65 3.53 14.69
N TYR A 313 -22.00 2.90 13.71
CA TYR A 313 -20.56 2.62 13.70
C TYR A 313 -19.91 3.14 12.39
N PRO A 314 -19.65 4.45 12.27
CA PRO A 314 -19.08 5.02 11.05
C PRO A 314 -17.75 4.38 10.68
N TYR A 315 -17.64 3.93 9.43
CA TYR A 315 -16.42 3.30 8.93
C TYR A 315 -15.43 4.31 8.35
N LEU A 316 -14.17 3.89 8.19
CA LEU A 316 -13.12 4.63 7.49
C LEU A 316 -12.43 3.73 6.47
N VAL A 317 -12.14 4.27 5.30
CA VAL A 317 -11.23 3.64 4.33
C VAL A 317 -10.10 4.62 4.02
N VAL A 318 -8.86 4.17 4.25
CA VAL A 318 -7.65 5.00 4.09
C VAL A 318 -6.59 4.26 3.28
N SER A 319 -5.80 5.00 2.50
CA SER A 319 -4.54 4.46 1.98
C SER A 319 -3.46 4.46 3.06
N ILE A 320 -2.40 3.68 2.89
CA ILE A 320 -1.28 3.62 3.82
C ILE A 320 -0.61 4.98 4.00
N ASP A 321 -0.55 5.79 2.93
CA ASP A 321 0.00 7.14 2.95
C ASP A 321 -0.86 8.09 3.81
N GLU A 322 -2.19 7.92 3.79
CA GLU A 322 -3.10 8.66 4.67
C GLU A 322 -3.03 8.16 6.11
N TYR A 323 -2.95 6.83 6.28
CA TYR A 323 -2.92 6.17 7.58
C TYR A 323 -1.72 6.59 8.42
N GLU A 324 -0.52 6.63 7.82
CA GLU A 324 0.72 7.05 8.50
C GLU A 324 0.65 8.47 9.08
N LYS A 325 -0.12 9.37 8.44
CA LYS A 325 -0.39 10.71 8.97
C LYS A 325 -1.51 10.70 10.00
N LEU A 326 -2.58 9.95 9.71
CA LEU A 326 -3.73 9.82 10.61
C LEU A 326 -3.29 9.34 11.99
N ILE A 327 -2.44 8.32 12.08
CA ILE A 327 -1.98 7.77 13.36
C ILE A 327 -1.25 8.81 14.21
N GLN A 328 -0.39 9.62 13.59
CA GLN A 328 0.30 10.70 14.29
C GLN A 328 -0.68 11.76 14.81
N VAL A 329 -1.71 12.10 14.03
CA VAL A 329 -2.76 13.02 14.50
C VAL A 329 -3.56 12.40 15.65
N LEU A 330 -3.93 11.12 15.55
CA LEU A 330 -4.63 10.41 16.62
C LEU A 330 -3.80 10.31 17.91
N ASP A 331 -2.48 10.17 17.80
CA ASP A 331 -1.55 10.21 18.94
C ASP A 331 -1.36 11.62 19.54
N ILE A 332 -1.85 12.68 18.89
CA ILE A 332 -1.81 14.05 19.42
C ILE A 332 -3.16 14.42 20.04
N VAL A 333 -4.26 14.19 19.30
CA VAL A 333 -5.59 14.70 19.66
C VAL A 333 -6.47 13.66 20.34
N GLY A 334 -6.12 12.38 20.24
CA GLY A 334 -6.91 11.26 20.74
C GLY A 334 -8.10 10.90 19.85
N PHE A 335 -8.67 9.72 20.10
CA PHE A 335 -9.73 9.16 19.26
C PHE A 335 -11.05 9.93 19.37
N ASP A 336 -11.45 10.30 20.59
CA ASP A 336 -12.76 10.92 20.84
C ASP A 336 -12.85 12.29 20.11
N GLU A 337 -11.84 13.15 20.26
CA GLU A 337 -11.79 14.45 19.57
C GLU A 337 -11.80 14.27 18.04
N PHE A 338 -11.01 13.33 17.53
CA PHE A 338 -10.95 13.06 16.09
C PHE A 338 -12.31 12.63 15.55
N PHE A 339 -12.93 11.63 16.15
CA PHE A 339 -14.17 11.07 15.62
C PHE A 339 -15.37 11.99 15.83
N ASP A 340 -15.40 12.80 16.89
CA ASP A 340 -16.44 13.81 17.08
C ASP A 340 -16.42 14.85 15.95
N LYS A 341 -15.23 15.36 15.58
CA LYS A 341 -15.10 16.28 14.45
C LYS A 341 -15.33 15.58 13.11
N PHE A 342 -14.90 14.33 12.96
CA PHE A 342 -15.06 13.56 11.73
C PHE A 342 -16.54 13.30 11.41
N LYS A 343 -17.33 12.88 12.40
CA LYS A 343 -18.78 12.67 12.28
C LYS A 343 -19.55 13.94 11.92
N ALA A 344 -19.08 15.09 12.41
CA ALA A 344 -19.69 16.39 12.11
C ALA A 344 -19.34 16.91 10.70
N SER A 345 -18.37 16.31 10.03
CA SER A 345 -17.92 16.74 8.70
C SER A 345 -18.78 16.15 7.57
N GLU A 346 -18.75 16.79 6.41
CA GLU A 346 -19.33 16.23 5.18
C GLU A 346 -18.50 15.05 4.62
N ASN A 347 -17.29 14.83 5.15
CA ASN A 347 -16.38 13.77 4.75
C ASN A 347 -16.78 12.47 5.47
N ARG A 348 -17.87 11.83 5.03
CA ARG A 348 -18.32 10.55 5.61
C ARG A 348 -17.38 9.43 5.20
N GLY A 349 -16.56 8.86 6.08
CA GLY A 349 -15.82 7.59 5.84
C GLY A 349 -14.76 7.52 4.72
N TRP A 350 -14.64 8.54 3.87
CA TRP A 350 -13.66 8.69 2.78
C TRP A 350 -13.05 10.11 2.77
N ALA A 351 -11.95 10.30 2.02
CA ALA A 351 -11.22 11.57 1.89
C ALA A 351 -10.60 12.09 3.21
N VAL A 352 -10.05 11.17 4.01
CA VAL A 352 -9.41 11.48 5.30
C VAL A 352 -8.30 12.52 5.15
N THR A 353 -7.50 12.47 4.09
CA THR A 353 -6.49 13.52 3.83
C THR A 353 -7.09 14.92 3.77
N LYS A 354 -8.22 15.10 3.06
CA LYS A 354 -8.88 16.39 2.96
C LYS A 354 -9.35 16.86 4.34
N PHE A 355 -10.02 15.97 5.08
CA PHE A 355 -10.47 16.26 6.44
C PHE A 355 -9.32 16.65 7.37
N LEU A 356 -8.22 15.88 7.36
CA LEU A 356 -7.04 16.18 8.15
C LEU A 356 -6.51 17.58 7.80
N HIS A 357 -6.35 17.92 6.52
CA HIS A 357 -5.86 19.24 6.12
C HIS A 357 -6.80 20.39 6.49
N GLU A 358 -8.11 20.17 6.48
CA GLU A 358 -9.10 21.20 6.82
C GLU A 358 -9.21 21.44 8.34
N VAL A 359 -9.10 20.38 9.14
CA VAL A 359 -9.40 20.41 10.58
C VAL A 359 -8.15 20.38 11.46
N TYR A 360 -7.09 19.70 11.00
CA TYR A 360 -5.86 19.41 11.75
C TYR A 360 -4.61 19.86 10.99
N SER A 361 -4.70 21.00 10.30
CA SER A 361 -3.58 21.54 9.51
C SER A 361 -2.31 21.78 10.33
N ALA A 362 -2.44 22.20 11.59
CA ALA A 362 -1.32 22.47 12.49
C ALA A 362 -0.62 21.17 12.91
N GLU A 363 -1.38 20.13 13.24
CA GLU A 363 -0.89 18.81 13.63
C GLU A 363 -0.20 18.12 12.45
N ILE A 364 -0.77 18.21 11.24
CA ILE A 364 -0.12 17.68 10.02
C ILE A 364 1.25 18.32 9.78
N LEU A 365 1.39 19.63 10.00
CA LEU A 365 2.68 20.31 9.80
C LEU A 365 3.76 19.79 10.75
N ASN A 366 3.37 19.23 11.89
CA ASN A 366 4.27 18.66 12.88
C ASN A 366 4.46 17.15 12.73
N CYS A 367 3.73 16.49 11.82
CA CYS A 367 3.92 15.06 11.57
C CYS A 367 5.33 14.79 11.04
N SER A 368 5.98 13.79 11.62
CA SER A 368 7.26 13.27 11.16
C SER A 368 7.09 12.58 9.82
N ASN A 369 7.96 12.93 8.87
CA ASN A 369 8.15 12.20 7.61
C ASN A 369 9.44 11.35 7.63
N ASP A 370 10.16 11.34 8.76
CA ASP A 370 11.49 10.73 8.90
C ASP A 370 11.47 9.45 9.74
N TYR A 371 10.31 8.96 10.18
CA TYR A 371 10.20 7.78 11.05
C TYR A 371 10.70 6.47 10.39
N LEU A 372 10.72 6.38 9.06
CA LEU A 372 11.31 5.24 8.32
C LEU A 372 12.77 5.48 7.90
N ARG A 373 13.40 6.57 8.35
CA ARG A 373 14.77 6.91 7.95
C ARG A 373 15.77 5.83 8.35
N GLN A 374 15.56 5.18 9.50
CA GLN A 374 16.46 4.14 9.99
C GLN A 374 16.50 2.94 9.04
N ASP A 375 15.36 2.53 8.47
CA ASP A 375 15.31 1.41 7.51
C ASP A 375 16.24 1.64 6.31
N LEU A 376 16.32 2.87 5.83
CA LEU A 376 17.22 3.23 4.73
C LEU A 376 18.68 3.30 5.17
N LEU A 377 18.96 3.69 6.42
CA LEU A 377 20.32 3.66 6.95
C LEU A 377 20.81 2.22 7.10
N ASP A 378 19.92 1.28 7.43
CA ASP A 378 20.20 -0.15 7.56
C ASP A 378 20.41 -0.87 6.21
N LEU A 379 20.22 -0.17 5.08
CA LEU A 379 20.74 -0.63 3.78
C LEU A 379 22.28 -0.64 3.75
N LYS A 380 22.94 0.18 4.59
CA LYS A 380 24.41 0.31 4.63
C LYS A 380 25.08 -0.67 5.59
N THR A 381 24.32 -1.34 6.43
CA THR A 381 24.82 -2.29 7.44
C THR A 381 24.31 -3.70 7.11
N ASP A 382 25.17 -4.71 7.24
CA ASP A 382 24.80 -6.13 7.11
C ASP A 382 23.87 -6.61 8.25
N GLN A 383 23.38 -5.71 9.10
CA GLN A 383 22.43 -6.06 10.14
C GLN A 383 21.10 -6.48 9.51
N ILE A 384 20.77 -7.73 9.78
CA ILE A 384 19.50 -8.37 9.47
C ILE A 384 18.50 -7.87 10.52
N PHE A 385 17.28 -7.53 10.10
CA PHE A 385 16.17 -7.00 10.92
C PHE A 385 15.62 -7.99 11.99
N TYR A 386 16.38 -8.98 12.47
CA TYR A 386 15.87 -10.03 13.36
C TYR A 386 16.42 -10.04 14.79
N GLU A 387 17.08 -8.98 15.25
CA GLU A 387 17.54 -8.90 16.64
C GLU A 387 17.11 -7.61 17.34
N LYS A 388 15.80 -7.37 17.42
CA LYS A 388 15.20 -6.76 18.62
C LYS A 388 13.84 -7.42 18.89
N ASP A 389 13.76 -8.06 20.06
CA ASP A 389 12.54 -8.45 20.77
C ASP A 389 11.75 -9.68 20.26
N ILE A 390 12.42 -10.83 20.17
CA ILE A 390 11.78 -12.11 20.51
C ILE A 390 12.27 -12.49 21.92
N PRO A 391 11.42 -12.40 22.97
CA PRO A 391 11.78 -13.00 24.25
C PRO A 391 11.91 -14.51 24.04
N ILE A 392 13.11 -15.04 24.23
CA ILE A 392 13.29 -16.46 24.47
C ILE A 392 13.04 -16.70 25.96
N ASN A 393 12.04 -17.55 26.22
CA ASN A 393 11.43 -17.98 27.49
C ASN A 393 10.28 -17.15 28.04
#